data_AF-A0A816AE31-F1
#
_entry.id   AF-A0A816AE31-F1
#
_cell.length_a   1.000
_cell.length_b   1.000
_cell.length_c   1.000
_cell.angle_alpha   90.00
_cell.angle_beta   90.00
_cell.angle_gamma   90.00
#
_symmetry.space_group_name_H-M   'P 1'
#
loop_
_entity.id
_entity.type
_entity.pdbx_description
1 polymer ?
#
loop_
_entity_poly.entity_id
_entity_poly.type
_entity_poly.pdbx_seq_one_letter_code
_entity_poly.pdbx_strand_id
1 'polypeptide(L)'
;TEGDNPKWIILNKDPCILICHNESTFKSGETYAKRWLMEKQSSFYSKDRGRFVMISDFLVQHPSGPLFNLNDNEWRQVVKEYPGLLKESRIQYVPRSSTGRIHVGVDGNFDNETVLQQFERLFQMLEFKTDYDKHDIIVLVDNARTHTVKEFRLNDLIYRLTPLVR
;
A
#
# COMPACT_ATOMS: atom_id res chain seq x y z
N THR A 1 32.03 -19.16 -15.86
CA THR A 1 30.71 -19.75 -15.56
C THR A 1 29.69 -18.87 -16.23
N GLU A 2 28.95 -19.44 -17.17
CA GLU A 2 27.98 -18.72 -18.01
C GLU A 2 26.96 -18.01 -17.11
N GLY A 3 26.89 -16.69 -17.25
CA GLY A 3 25.96 -15.85 -16.53
C GLY A 3 24.57 -16.11 -17.08
N ASP A 4 23.76 -16.82 -16.29
CA ASP A 4 22.34 -17.00 -16.58
C ASP A 4 21.70 -15.61 -16.79
N ASN A 5 21.24 -15.37 -18.02
CA ASN A 5 20.40 -14.23 -18.32
C ASN A 5 19.21 -14.23 -17.35
N PRO A 6 18.83 -13.08 -16.77
CA PRO A 6 17.71 -13.01 -15.85
C PRO A 6 16.45 -13.57 -16.52
N LYS A 7 15.93 -14.68 -15.98
CA LYS A 7 14.67 -15.26 -16.44
C LYS A 7 13.52 -14.43 -15.90
N TRP A 8 12.81 -13.77 -16.81
CA TRP A 8 11.56 -13.11 -16.48
C TRP A 8 10.55 -14.14 -15.97
N ILE A 9 10.06 -13.94 -14.74
CA ILE A 9 8.96 -14.73 -14.21
C ILE A 9 7.68 -14.16 -14.81
N ILE A 10 7.02 -14.94 -15.66
CA ILE A 10 5.68 -14.61 -16.16
C ILE A 10 4.72 -15.01 -15.04
N LEU A 11 4.25 -14.02 -14.28
CA LEU A 11 3.46 -14.23 -13.09
C LEU A 11 2.04 -14.75 -13.39
N ASN A 12 1.47 -14.42 -14.56
CA ASN A 12 0.18 -14.98 -14.99
C ASN A 12 -0.07 -14.81 -16.51
N LYS A 13 -0.97 -15.63 -17.08
CA LYS A 13 -1.49 -15.46 -18.47
C LYS A 13 -2.80 -14.67 -18.51
N ASP A 14 -3.52 -14.63 -17.40
CA ASP A 14 -4.77 -13.92 -17.26
C ASP A 14 -4.55 -12.43 -16.92
N PRO A 15 -5.53 -11.54 -17.19
CA PRO A 15 -5.45 -10.15 -16.78
C PRO A 15 -5.20 -10.06 -15.27
N CYS A 16 -4.08 -9.45 -14.89
CA CYS A 16 -3.69 -9.33 -13.50
C CYS A 16 -3.39 -7.88 -13.10
N ILE A 17 -3.70 -7.57 -11.85
CA ILE A 17 -3.34 -6.31 -11.22
C ILE A 17 -2.10 -6.56 -10.38
N LEU A 18 -1.02 -5.90 -10.75
CA LEU A 18 0.20 -5.89 -9.96
C LEU A 18 0.12 -4.76 -8.92
N ILE A 19 0.21 -5.15 -7.66
CA ILE A 19 0.29 -4.24 -6.52
C ILE A 19 1.65 -4.44 -5.87
N CYS A 20 2.46 -3.39 -5.74
CA CYS A 20 3.67 -3.42 -4.94
C CYS A 20 3.44 -2.68 -3.63
N HIS A 21 3.86 -3.25 -2.52
CA HIS A 21 3.73 -2.64 -1.20
C HIS A 21 5.08 -2.59 -0.50
N ASN A 22 5.36 -1.47 0.16
CA ASN A 22 6.58 -1.29 0.93
C ASN A 22 6.49 -0.10 1.89
N GLU A 23 7.15 -0.22 3.04
CA GLU A 23 7.35 0.87 4.00
C GLU A 23 8.65 1.66 3.73
N SER A 24 8.58 2.99 3.85
CA SER A 24 9.72 3.89 3.76
C SER A 24 9.80 4.78 5.00
N THR A 25 10.99 4.88 5.58
CA THR A 25 11.23 5.76 6.74
C THR A 25 11.94 7.02 6.30
N PHE A 26 11.42 8.17 6.74
CA PHE A 26 11.94 9.50 6.48
C PHE A 26 12.33 10.19 7.77
N LYS A 27 13.45 10.92 7.75
CA LYS A 27 13.90 11.73 8.88
C LYS A 27 13.44 13.17 8.75
N SER A 28 13.25 13.84 9.89
CA SER A 28 12.98 15.27 9.93
C SER A 28 14.08 16.06 9.22
N GLY A 29 13.70 16.94 8.29
CA GLY A 29 14.62 17.71 7.45
C GLY A 29 15.06 17.01 6.15
N GLU A 30 14.68 15.75 5.93
CA GLU A 30 14.86 15.14 4.61
C GLU A 30 13.91 15.80 3.60
N THR A 31 14.49 16.29 2.50
CA THR A 31 13.76 16.89 1.37
C THR A 31 13.23 15.84 0.40
N TYR A 32 13.67 14.59 0.57
CA TYR A 32 13.24 13.45 -0.24
C TYR A 32 12.14 12.68 0.49
N ALA A 33 10.88 13.04 0.27
CA ALA A 33 9.75 12.26 0.78
C ALA A 33 9.43 11.01 -0.06
N LYS A 34 10.37 10.49 -0.87
CA LYS A 34 10.04 9.47 -1.88
C LYS A 34 11.15 8.47 -2.15
N ARG A 35 10.82 7.18 -2.03
CA ARG A 35 11.22 6.21 -3.06
C ARG A 35 10.16 6.02 -4.15
N TRP A 36 8.88 6.37 -3.90
CA TRP A 36 7.78 5.87 -4.74
C TRP A 36 6.68 6.86 -5.21
N LEU A 37 6.80 8.19 -5.03
CA LEU A 37 6.01 9.28 -5.72
C LEU A 37 4.85 10.01 -4.99
N MET A 38 5.12 10.94 -4.06
CA MET A 38 4.18 12.07 -3.70
C MET A 38 4.41 13.38 -4.49
N GLU A 39 3.78 13.63 -5.64
CA GLU A 39 4.02 14.89 -6.41
C GLU A 39 4.07 16.15 -5.51
N LYS A 40 5.22 16.86 -5.57
CA LYS A 40 5.67 18.01 -4.77
C LYS A 40 6.61 17.68 -3.60
N GLN A 41 7.78 18.33 -3.64
CA GLN A 41 8.80 18.38 -2.60
C GLN A 41 8.24 19.17 -1.39
N SER A 42 7.41 18.54 -0.57
CA SER A 42 7.14 19.06 0.77
C SER A 42 8.18 18.49 1.71
N SER A 43 9.09 19.32 2.20
CA SER A 43 10.03 18.94 3.24
C SER A 43 9.28 18.43 4.46
N PHE A 44 9.63 17.25 4.95
CA PHE A 44 9.05 16.72 6.17
C PHE A 44 9.77 17.35 7.37
N TYR A 45 9.10 18.29 8.06
CA TYR A 45 9.59 18.87 9.31
C TYR A 45 8.61 18.53 10.44
N SER A 46 8.96 17.54 11.25
CA SER A 46 8.33 17.33 12.55
C SER A 46 9.29 17.83 13.62
N LYS A 47 8.89 18.89 14.33
CA LYS A 47 9.58 19.36 15.55
C LYS A 47 8.99 18.73 16.83
N ASP A 48 7.73 18.28 16.76
CA ASP A 48 6.92 18.05 17.97
C ASP A 48 6.47 16.60 18.19
N ARG A 49 6.63 15.69 17.20
CA ARG A 49 6.11 14.30 17.28
C ARG A 49 7.10 13.22 16.84
N GLY A 50 8.39 13.44 17.06
CA GLY A 50 9.44 12.46 16.76
C GLY A 50 10.26 12.81 15.52
N ARG A 51 11.48 12.24 15.44
CA ARG A 51 12.47 12.55 14.40
C ARG A 51 12.24 11.79 13.08
N PHE A 52 11.34 10.81 13.08
CA PHE A 52 11.13 9.89 11.97
C PHE A 52 9.64 9.68 11.71
N VAL A 53 9.26 9.64 10.43
CA VAL A 53 7.96 9.15 9.99
C VAL A 53 8.17 7.97 9.07
N MET A 54 7.37 6.93 9.29
CA MET A 54 7.29 5.80 8.37
C MET A 54 6.01 5.94 7.56
N ILE A 55 6.14 5.85 6.24
CA ILE A 55 5.04 5.86 5.29
C ILE A 55 4.96 4.47 4.67
N SER A 56 3.75 3.94 4.59
CA SER A 56 3.45 2.66 3.96
C SER A 56 2.54 2.91 2.77
N ASP A 57 3.01 2.55 1.57
CA ASP A 57 2.38 2.87 0.29
C ASP A 57 2.07 1.61 -0.53
N PHE A 58 1.03 1.72 -1.37
CA PHE A 58 0.76 0.76 -2.44
C PHE A 58 0.98 1.43 -3.80
N LEU A 59 1.77 0.76 -4.63
CA LEU A 59 1.86 1.06 -6.03
C LEU A 59 0.99 0.11 -6.80
N VAL A 60 0.13 0.67 -7.64
CA VAL A 60 -0.75 -0.11 -8.50
C VAL A 60 -0.51 0.35 -9.93
N GLN A 61 -0.45 -0.61 -10.86
CA GLN A 61 -0.42 -0.28 -12.27
C GLN A 61 -1.83 0.17 -12.72
N HIS A 62 -2.12 1.47 -12.56
CA HIS A 62 -3.40 2.07 -12.94
C HIS A 62 -3.21 3.25 -13.91
N PRO A 63 -4.10 3.44 -14.91
CA PRO A 63 -4.00 4.56 -15.85
C PRO A 63 -4.04 5.95 -15.20
N SER A 64 -4.68 6.08 -14.03
CA SER A 64 -4.77 7.37 -13.32
C SER A 64 -3.51 7.74 -12.53
N GLY A 65 -2.54 6.84 -12.40
CA GLY A 65 -1.30 7.07 -11.66
C GLY A 65 -0.88 5.90 -10.78
N PRO A 66 0.38 5.92 -10.29
CA PRO A 66 0.96 4.78 -9.58
C PRO A 66 0.52 4.68 -8.12
N LEU A 67 0.11 5.78 -7.47
CA LEU A 67 -0.43 5.75 -6.12
C LEU A 67 -1.94 5.53 -6.16
N PHE A 68 -2.41 4.54 -5.41
CA PHE A 68 -3.82 4.21 -5.35
C PHE A 68 -4.61 5.24 -4.53
N ASN A 69 -5.55 5.91 -5.19
CA ASN A 69 -6.41 6.93 -4.58
C ASN A 69 -7.76 6.99 -5.28
N LEU A 70 -8.82 7.23 -4.50
CA LEU A 70 -10.16 7.41 -5.02
C LEU A 70 -10.46 8.89 -5.28
N ASN A 71 -11.24 9.16 -6.32
CA ASN A 71 -11.84 10.47 -6.51
C ASN A 71 -12.99 10.71 -5.51
N ASP A 72 -13.54 11.93 -5.48
CA ASP A 72 -14.59 12.29 -4.51
C ASP A 72 -15.87 11.47 -4.63
N ASN A 73 -16.26 11.09 -5.84
CA ASN A 73 -17.47 10.30 -6.06
C ASN A 73 -17.25 8.85 -5.61
N GLU A 74 -16.14 8.24 -6.03
CA GLU A 74 -15.74 6.90 -5.61
C GLU A 74 -15.62 6.83 -4.08
N TRP A 75 -14.97 7.81 -3.45
CA TRP A 75 -14.83 7.85 -2.00
C TRP A 75 -16.17 7.91 -1.27
N ARG A 76 -17.11 8.75 -1.73
CA ARG A 76 -18.46 8.84 -1.13
C ARG A 76 -19.22 7.52 -1.23
N GLN A 77 -19.05 6.79 -2.32
CA GLN A 77 -19.67 5.48 -2.49
C GLN A 77 -19.01 4.44 -1.57
N VAL A 78 -17.69 4.38 -1.58
CA VAL A 78 -16.90 3.48 -0.71
C VAL A 78 -17.20 3.66 0.77
N VAL A 79 -17.26 4.89 1.29
CA VAL A 79 -17.56 5.10 2.72
C VAL A 79 -19.01 4.81 3.09
N LYS A 80 -19.92 4.84 2.11
CA LYS A 80 -21.32 4.44 2.33
C LYS A 80 -21.42 2.92 2.51
N GLU A 81 -20.67 2.17 1.73
CA GLU A 81 -20.62 0.70 1.80
C GLU A 81 -19.75 0.21 2.96
N TYR A 82 -18.60 0.84 3.17
CA TYR A 82 -17.61 0.53 4.19
C TYR A 82 -17.44 1.68 5.17
N PRO A 83 -18.41 1.96 6.06
CA PRO A 83 -18.33 3.06 7.02
C PRO A 83 -17.17 2.92 8.01
N GLY A 84 -16.63 1.70 8.15
CA GLY A 84 -15.42 1.43 8.94
C GLY A 84 -14.19 2.22 8.48
N LEU A 85 -14.13 2.66 7.22
CA LEU A 85 -13.03 3.45 6.65
C LEU A 85 -12.89 4.85 7.25
N LEU A 86 -13.93 5.33 7.94
CA LEU A 86 -13.94 6.61 8.65
C LEU A 86 -13.55 6.49 10.13
N LYS A 87 -13.43 5.26 10.67
CA LYS A 87 -13.04 5.05 12.06
C LYS A 87 -11.59 5.48 12.25
N GLU A 88 -11.31 6.05 13.43
CA GLU A 88 -9.94 6.34 13.83
C GLU A 88 -9.14 5.04 13.89
N SER A 89 -7.93 5.09 13.31
CA SER A 89 -6.96 4.01 13.36
C SER A 89 -5.66 4.54 13.96
N ARG A 90 -4.83 3.63 14.47
CA ARG A 90 -3.44 3.94 14.83
C ARG A 90 -2.64 4.42 13.60
N ILE A 91 -3.02 3.95 12.41
CA ILE A 91 -2.48 4.42 11.15
C ILE A 91 -3.20 5.70 10.74
N GLN A 92 -2.44 6.77 10.49
CA GLN A 92 -2.99 7.97 9.90
C GLN A 92 -3.01 7.81 8.38
N TYR A 93 -4.20 7.63 7.79
CA TYR A 93 -4.32 7.47 6.35
C TYR A 93 -4.30 8.82 5.62
N VAL A 94 -3.65 8.86 4.45
CA VAL A 94 -3.83 9.94 3.50
C VAL A 94 -5.30 9.91 3.01
N PRO A 95 -5.98 11.07 2.92
CA PRO A 95 -7.39 11.12 2.54
C PRO A 95 -7.65 10.38 1.22
N ARG A 96 -8.68 9.52 1.21
CA ARG A 96 -9.13 8.74 0.04
C ARG A 96 -8.12 7.74 -0.52
N SER A 97 -7.02 7.50 0.19
CA SER A 97 -5.97 6.55 -0.16
C SER A 97 -5.86 5.44 0.89
N SER A 98 -5.18 4.34 0.53
CA SER A 98 -4.68 3.32 1.46
C SER A 98 -3.27 3.63 1.97
N THR A 99 -2.61 4.71 1.51
CA THR A 99 -1.35 5.18 2.07
C THR A 99 -1.51 5.53 3.54
N GLY A 100 -0.70 4.88 4.38
CA GLY A 100 -0.67 5.07 5.82
C GLY A 100 0.61 5.76 6.27
N ARG A 101 0.53 6.57 7.32
CA ARG A 101 1.70 7.13 8.01
C ARG A 101 1.63 6.88 9.52
N ILE A 102 2.80 6.69 10.11
CA ILE A 102 3.00 6.62 11.57
C ILE A 102 4.25 7.39 11.97
N HIS A 103 4.22 8.02 13.14
CA HIS A 103 5.41 8.58 13.76
C HIS A 103 6.10 7.52 14.61
N VAL A 104 7.32 7.15 14.22
CA VAL A 104 8.08 6.10 14.90
C VAL A 104 8.42 6.58 16.33
N GLY A 105 8.06 5.76 17.31
CA GLY A 105 8.25 6.06 18.74
C GLY A 105 7.16 6.92 19.38
N VAL A 106 6.14 7.34 18.63
CA VAL A 106 4.95 8.03 19.16
C VAL A 106 3.68 7.26 18.83
N ASP A 107 3.45 6.96 17.55
CA ASP A 107 2.24 6.29 17.05
C ASP A 107 2.39 4.76 17.03
N GLY A 108 3.62 4.24 17.05
CA GLY A 108 3.94 2.81 17.02
C GLY A 108 4.86 2.42 15.85
N ASN A 109 4.73 1.17 15.39
CA ASN A 109 5.37 0.61 14.20
C ASN A 109 4.31 -0.03 13.29
N PHE A 110 4.61 -0.20 11.99
CA PHE A 110 3.81 -1.09 11.15
C PHE A 110 4.11 -2.53 11.59
N ASP A 111 3.13 -3.12 12.27
CA ASP A 111 3.09 -4.52 12.68
C ASP A 111 2.11 -5.30 11.80
N ASN A 112 2.01 -6.62 12.00
CA ASN A 112 1.15 -7.47 11.18
C ASN A 112 -0.33 -7.03 11.20
N GLU A 113 -0.82 -6.49 12.32
CA GLU A 113 -2.22 -6.05 12.44
C GLU A 113 -2.47 -4.78 11.64
N THR A 114 -1.60 -3.78 11.80
CA THR A 114 -1.71 -2.50 11.08
C THR A 114 -1.47 -2.67 9.58
N VAL A 115 -0.52 -3.51 9.17
CA VAL A 115 -0.33 -3.89 7.75
C VAL A 115 -1.59 -4.57 7.22
N LEU A 116 -2.16 -5.53 7.95
CA LEU A 116 -3.40 -6.19 7.54
C LEU A 116 -4.53 -5.16 7.35
N GLN A 117 -4.82 -4.32 8.34
CA GLN A 117 -5.84 -3.26 8.26
C GLN A 117 -5.66 -2.38 7.01
N GLN A 118 -4.41 -2.07 6.67
CA GLN A 118 -4.09 -1.27 5.50
C GLN A 118 -4.37 -2.03 4.19
N PHE A 119 -4.11 -3.33 4.13
CA PHE A 119 -4.53 -4.20 3.02
C PHE A 119 -6.07 -4.29 2.93
N GLU A 120 -6.77 -4.51 4.03
CA GLU A 120 -8.25 -4.57 4.03
C GLU A 120 -8.84 -3.27 3.44
N ARG A 121 -8.30 -2.12 3.86
CA ARG A 121 -8.65 -0.82 3.33
C ARG A 121 -8.41 -0.72 1.82
N LEU A 122 -7.25 -1.18 1.33
CA LEU A 122 -6.96 -1.19 -0.10
C LEU A 122 -8.02 -1.99 -0.87
N PHE A 123 -8.37 -3.19 -0.43
CA PHE A 123 -9.33 -4.05 -1.14
C PHE A 123 -10.76 -3.52 -1.12
N GLN A 124 -11.20 -2.94 0.00
CA GLN A 124 -12.49 -2.23 0.07
C GLN A 124 -12.57 -1.07 -0.93
N MET A 125 -11.43 -0.43 -1.20
CA MET A 125 -11.37 0.68 -2.15
C MET A 125 -11.20 0.22 -3.60
N LEU A 126 -10.60 -0.96 -3.84
CA LEU A 126 -10.40 -1.52 -5.19
C LEU A 126 -11.71 -1.90 -5.87
N GLU A 127 -12.72 -2.32 -5.11
CA GLU A 127 -14.06 -2.70 -5.64
C GLU A 127 -14.68 -1.61 -6.54
N PHE A 128 -14.40 -0.35 -6.26
CA PHE A 128 -14.97 0.79 -6.99
C PHE A 128 -14.15 1.20 -8.22
N LYS A 129 -13.05 0.51 -8.50
CA LYS A 129 -12.34 0.63 -9.78
C LYS A 129 -12.83 -0.46 -10.72
N THR A 130 -13.81 -0.12 -11.54
CA THR A 130 -14.41 -1.00 -12.55
C THR A 130 -13.40 -1.66 -13.49
N ASP A 131 -12.23 -1.04 -13.65
CA ASP A 131 -11.12 -1.52 -14.49
C ASP A 131 -10.46 -2.79 -13.93
N TYR A 132 -10.82 -3.19 -12.71
CA TYR A 132 -10.25 -4.34 -11.99
C TYR A 132 -11.19 -5.53 -11.85
N ASP A 133 -12.43 -5.44 -12.38
CA ASP A 133 -13.36 -6.57 -12.35
C ASP A 133 -12.74 -7.80 -13.04
N LYS A 134 -12.85 -8.97 -12.40
CA LYS A 134 -12.35 -10.27 -12.88
C LYS A 134 -10.83 -10.40 -13.11
N HIS A 135 -10.02 -9.49 -12.56
CA HIS A 135 -8.57 -9.61 -12.63
C HIS A 135 -8.02 -10.40 -11.44
N ASP A 136 -6.97 -11.18 -11.67
CA ASP A 136 -6.18 -11.77 -10.59
C ASP A 136 -5.33 -10.69 -9.92
N ILE A 137 -5.37 -10.60 -8.59
CA ILE A 137 -4.56 -9.62 -7.85
C ILE A 137 -3.29 -10.26 -7.33
N ILE A 138 -2.15 -9.74 -7.77
CA ILE A 138 -0.82 -10.16 -7.31
C ILE A 138 -0.21 -9.03 -6.51
N VAL A 139 0.08 -9.30 -5.24
CA VAL A 139 0.75 -8.35 -4.37
C VAL A 139 2.21 -8.75 -4.19
N LEU A 140 3.13 -7.87 -4.60
CA LEU A 140 4.55 -7.96 -4.33
C LEU A 140 4.89 -7.20 -3.05
N VAL A 141 5.52 -7.91 -2.12
CA VAL A 141 5.99 -7.40 -0.83
C VAL A 141 7.45 -7.79 -0.63
N ASP A 142 8.17 -7.06 0.21
CA ASP A 142 9.50 -7.49 0.64
C ASP A 142 9.41 -8.69 1.62
N ASN A 143 10.55 -9.26 2.01
CA ASN A 143 10.61 -10.39 2.95
C ASN A 143 10.57 -9.97 4.43
N ALA A 144 9.97 -8.82 4.76
CA ALA A 144 9.82 -8.41 6.15
C ALA A 144 8.96 -9.41 6.95
N ARG A 145 9.21 -9.51 8.27
CA ARG A 145 8.44 -10.41 9.16
C ARG A 145 6.94 -10.07 9.19
N THR A 146 6.60 -8.82 8.92
CA THR A 146 5.21 -8.35 8.81
C THR A 146 4.50 -8.89 7.57
N HIS A 147 5.25 -9.34 6.56
CA HIS A 147 4.75 -9.87 5.30
C HIS A 147 4.74 -11.39 5.22
N THR A 148 4.94 -12.11 6.34
CA THR A 148 5.06 -13.58 6.33
C THR A 148 3.74 -14.34 6.28
N VAL A 149 2.60 -13.66 6.25
CA VAL A 149 1.29 -14.32 6.15
C VAL A 149 1.01 -14.66 4.68
N LYS A 150 0.90 -15.96 4.37
CA LYS A 150 0.90 -16.47 2.99
C LYS A 150 -0.39 -16.21 2.19
N GLU A 151 -1.53 -16.07 2.86
CA GLU A 151 -2.84 -15.92 2.21
C GLU A 151 -3.77 -15.14 3.13
N PHE A 152 -4.53 -14.22 2.53
CA PHE A 152 -5.61 -13.50 3.19
C PHE A 152 -6.86 -13.57 2.29
N ARG A 153 -8.03 -13.64 2.93
CA ARG A 153 -9.32 -13.63 2.26
C ARG A 153 -10.13 -12.47 2.80
N LEU A 154 -10.60 -11.59 1.91
CA LEU A 154 -11.44 -10.47 2.28
C LEU A 154 -12.61 -10.41 1.30
N ASN A 155 -13.85 -10.54 1.79
CA ASN A 155 -15.09 -10.32 1.02
C ASN A 155 -15.02 -10.89 -0.43
N ASP A 156 -14.81 -12.20 -0.55
CA ASP A 156 -14.69 -12.96 -1.81
C ASP A 156 -13.44 -12.70 -2.68
N LEU A 157 -12.59 -11.73 -2.34
CA LEU A 157 -11.27 -11.56 -2.95
C LEU A 157 -10.24 -12.46 -2.26
N ILE A 158 -9.64 -13.36 -3.04
CA ILE A 158 -8.46 -14.14 -2.64
C ILE A 158 -7.24 -13.44 -3.24
N TYR A 159 -6.33 -12.97 -2.40
CA TYR A 159 -5.05 -12.43 -2.85
C TYR A 159 -3.88 -13.19 -2.24
N ARG A 160 -2.83 -13.34 -3.05
CA ARG A 160 -1.60 -14.01 -2.66
C ARG A 160 -0.50 -12.97 -2.49
N LEU A 161 0.08 -12.91 -1.30
CA LEU A 161 1.33 -12.20 -1.10
C LEU A 161 2.45 -13.01 -1.73
N THR A 162 3.16 -12.42 -2.67
CA THR A 162 4.33 -13.00 -3.31
C THR A 162 5.56 -12.27 -2.79
N PRO A 163 6.33 -12.89 -1.87
CA PRO A 163 7.55 -12.27 -1.35
C PRO A 163 8.58 -12.17 -2.46
N LEU A 164 9.25 -11.02 -2.56
CA LEU A 164 10.39 -10.84 -3.46
C LEU A 164 11.59 -11.63 -2.92
N VAL A 165 11.80 -12.83 -3.46
CA VAL A 165 13.00 -13.64 -3.16
C VAL A 165 14.21 -12.93 -3.76
N ARG A 166 15.23 -12.66 -2.94
CA ARG A 166 16.52 -12.11 -3.39
C ARG A 166 17.37 -13.16 -4.08
#